data_AF-A0AA34YYH6-F1
#
_entry.id   AF-A0AA34YYH6-F1
#
_cell.length_a   1.000
_cell.length_b   1.000
_cell.length_c   1.000
_cell.angle_alpha   90.00
_cell.angle_beta   90.00
_cell.angle_gamma   90.00
#
_symmetry.space_group_name_H-M   'P 1'
#
loop_
_entity.id
_entity.type
_entity.pdbx_description
1 polymer ?
#
loop_
_entity_poly.entity_id
_entity_poly.type
_entity_poly.pdbx_seq_one_letter_code
_entity_poly.pdbx_strand_id
1 'polypeptide(L)' 'MTKKFVLLLLAVMVFPVLAYEPQTGDIIFQMSRSSQSKAIQQATHSRFSHTATAY' A
#
# COMPACT_ATOMS: atom_id res chain seq x y z
N MET A 1 -18.92 32.59 11.77
CA MET A 1 -19.01 31.59 10.69
C MET A 1 -20.05 30.54 11.09
N THR A 2 -21.15 30.47 10.36
CA THR A 2 -22.34 29.66 10.66
C THR A 2 -21.97 28.17 10.65
N LYS A 3 -22.43 27.35 11.61
CA LYS A 3 -22.17 25.88 11.68
C LYS A 3 -22.43 25.14 10.35
N LYS A 4 -23.34 25.69 9.54
CA LYS A 4 -23.67 25.24 8.17
C LYS A 4 -22.47 25.30 7.20
N PHE A 5 -21.63 26.34 7.30
CA PHE A 5 -20.43 26.49 6.49
C PHE A 5 -19.34 25.48 6.86
N VAL A 6 -19.23 25.16 8.16
CA VAL A 6 -18.30 24.12 8.64
C VAL A 6 -18.72 22.74 8.16
N LEU A 7 -20.03 22.44 8.17
CA LEU A 7 -20.57 21.18 7.66
C LEU A 7 -20.32 21.00 6.15
N LEU A 8 -20.50 22.08 5.38
CA LEU A 8 -20.23 22.10 3.94
C LEU A 8 -18.73 21.86 3.66
N LEU A 9 -17.85 22.48 4.45
CA LEU A 9 -16.41 22.35 4.29
C LEU A 9 -15.89 20.94 4.64
N LEU A 10 -16.51 20.26 5.62
CA LEU A 10 -16.23 18.86 5.93
C LEU A 10 -16.67 17.89 4.81
N ALA A 11 -17.80 18.15 4.16
CA ALA A 11 -18.32 17.29 3.10
C ALA A 11 -17.45 17.32 1.83
N VAL A 12 -16.73 18.42 1.58
CA VAL A 12 -15.84 18.59 0.41
C VAL A 12 -14.49 17.86 0.59
N MET A 13 -14.14 17.42 1.81
CA MET A 13 -12.85 16.76 2.11
C MET A 13 -12.84 15.25 1.80
N VAL A 14 -13.86 14.70 1.12
CA VAL A 14 -13.88 13.29 0.70
C VAL A 14 -13.14 13.16 -0.63
N PHE A 15 -11.82 12.94 -0.56
CA PHE A 15 -11.04 12.59 -1.74
C PHE A 15 -11.25 11.11 -2.08
N PRO A 16 -11.52 10.75 -3.34
CA PRO A 16 -11.50 9.35 -3.73
C PRO A 16 -10.07 8.83 -3.59
N VAL A 17 -9.85 7.91 -2.66
CA VAL A 17 -8.64 7.08 -2.68
C VAL A 17 -8.79 6.17 -3.90
N LEU A 18 -7.96 6.42 -4.91
CA LEU A 18 -7.76 5.43 -5.96
C LEU A 18 -7.01 4.26 -5.32
N ALA A 19 -7.77 3.23 -4.94
CA ALA A 19 -7.20 1.98 -4.49
C ALA A 19 -6.53 1.29 -5.70
N TYR A 20 -5.42 0.62 -5.44
CA TYR A 20 -4.83 -0.27 -6.42
C TYR A 20 -5.76 -1.46 -6.64
N GLU A 21 -6.15 -1.68 -7.90
CA GLU A 21 -6.92 -2.85 -8.33
C GLU A 21 -5.95 -3.89 -8.91
N PRO A 22 -5.77 -5.06 -8.27
CA PRO A 22 -4.85 -6.08 -8.76
C PRO A 22 -5.26 -6.61 -10.14
N GLN A 23 -4.30 -6.71 -11.05
CA GLN A 23 -4.46 -7.37 -12.34
C GLN A 23 -3.68 -8.68 -12.36
N THR A 24 -4.23 -9.69 -13.07
CA THR A 24 -3.52 -10.95 -13.29
C THR A 24 -2.16 -10.66 -13.94
N GLY A 25 -1.09 -11.16 -13.32
CA GLY A 25 0.29 -10.92 -13.76
C GLY A 25 1.03 -9.84 -12.97
N ASP A 26 0.34 -9.06 -12.14
CA ASP A 26 1.01 -8.08 -11.27
C ASP A 26 1.96 -8.77 -10.29
N ILE A 27 3.13 -8.16 -10.07
CA ILE A 27 4.15 -8.67 -9.15
C ILE A 27 4.09 -7.89 -7.84
N ILE A 28 3.77 -8.59 -6.75
CA ILE A 28 3.63 -8.01 -5.42
C ILE A 28 4.89 -8.34 -4.60
N PHE A 29 5.52 -7.30 -4.05
CA PHE A 29 6.71 -7.42 -3.20
C PHE A 29 6.37 -7.18 -1.73
N GLN A 30 6.95 -7.97 -0.82
CA GLN A 30 6.77 -7.78 0.62
C GLN A 30 8.05 -8.03 1.43
N MET A 31 8.04 -7.53 2.67
CA MET A 31 8.97 -7.95 3.73
C MET A 31 8.41 -9.19 4.41
N SER A 32 9.01 -10.35 4.19
CA SER A 32 8.59 -11.61 4.84
C SER A 32 8.83 -11.57 6.35
N ARG A 33 7.99 -12.28 7.11
CA ARG A 33 8.14 -12.52 8.55
C ARG A 33 8.97 -13.78 8.87
N SER A 34 9.47 -14.47 7.84
CA SER A 34 10.35 -15.63 8.01
C SER A 34 11.71 -15.24 8.59
N SER A 35 12.37 -16.17 9.28
CA SER A 35 13.71 -15.98 9.85
C SER A 35 14.77 -15.64 8.78
N GLN A 36 14.62 -16.17 7.56
CA GLN A 36 15.53 -15.93 6.44
C GLN A 36 15.36 -14.55 5.76
N SER A 37 14.28 -13.82 6.06
CA SER A 37 13.96 -12.53 5.43
C SER A 37 15.13 -11.53 5.53
N LYS A 38 15.77 -11.47 6.70
CA LYS A 38 16.89 -10.55 6.95
C LYS A 38 18.11 -10.88 6.09
N ALA A 39 18.44 -12.17 5.94
CA ALA A 39 19.57 -12.61 5.13
C ALA A 39 19.36 -12.28 3.65
N ILE A 40 18.15 -12.51 3.11
CA ILE A 40 17.81 -12.16 1.72
C ILE A 40 17.96 -10.66 1.49
N GLN A 41 17.42 -9.82 2.39
CA GLN A 41 17.53 -8.37 2.28
C GLN A 41 18.99 -7.90 2.27
N GLN A 42 19.82 -8.47 3.13
CA GLN A 42 21.25 -8.13 3.22
C GLN A 42 22.01 -8.58 1.97
N ALA A 43 21.79 -9.81 1.50
CA ALA A 43 22.48 -10.35 0.34
C ALA A 43 22.09 -9.62 -0.97
N THR A 44 20.83 -9.20 -1.08
CA THR A 44 20.29 -8.55 -2.30
C THR A 44 20.31 -7.03 -2.26
N HIS A 45 20.67 -6.43 -1.12
CA HIS A 45 20.55 -4.99 -0.88
C HIS A 45 19.14 -4.43 -1.19
N SER A 46 18.11 -5.26 -0.99
CA SER A 46 16.70 -4.91 -1.21
C SER A 46 15.94 -4.88 0.12
N ARG A 47 14.89 -4.05 0.18
CA ARG A 47 13.93 -4.10 1.29
C ARG A 47 13.06 -5.36 1.24
N PHE A 48 12.85 -5.94 0.06
CA PHE A 48 11.90 -7.03 -0.14
C PHE A 48 12.60 -8.39 -0.05
N SER A 49 11.90 -9.37 0.49
CA SER A 49 12.41 -10.74 0.68
C SER A 49 11.44 -11.81 0.20
N HIS A 50 10.27 -11.41 -0.28
CA HIS A 50 9.27 -12.30 -0.84
C HIS A 50 8.52 -11.60 -1.96
N THR A 51 8.18 -12.36 -2.99
CA THR A 51 7.45 -11.90 -4.17
C THR A 51 6.40 -12.93 -4.56
N ALA A 52 5.29 -12.48 -5.13
CA ALA A 52 4.25 -13.33 -5.68
C ALA A 52 3.62 -12.67 -6.91
N THR A 53 3.01 -13.48 -7.76
CA THR A 53 2.20 -13.00 -8.89
C THR A 53 0.73 -12.98 -8.46
N ALA A 54 0.01 -11.90 -8.76
CA ALA A 54 -1.44 -11.86 -8.64
C ALA A 54 -2.07 -12.74 -9.73
N TYR A 55 -3.09 -13.52 -9.37
CA TYR A 55 -3.88 -14.36 -10.27
C TYR A 55 -5.34 -13.96 -10.24
#